data_AF-A0A7Z9S318-F1
#
_entry.id   AF-A0A7Z9S318-F1
#
_cell.length_a   1.000
_cell.length_b   1.000
_cell.length_c   1.000
_cell.angle_alpha   90.00
_cell.angle_beta   90.00
_cell.angle_gamma   90.00
#
_symmetry.space_group_name_H-M   'P 1'
#
loop_
_entity.id
_entity.type
_entity.pdbx_description
1 polymer ?
#
loop_
_entity_poly.entity_id
_entity_poly.type
_entity_poly.pdbx_seq_one_letter_code
_entity_poly.pdbx_strand_id
1 'polypeptide(L)'
;MFRRFPDALERAAELDSEYGTDPDLDAMPMYGVVFSFKDPFDTKDMRSTGGADAAYDIDFPARDHVLVEQLRNKGAIIFAKAVNTEYNGRAGDPGGRHTPDKVLPSTLGYQRATWGGNPSNPYDTTRSASLGSSSGSALSVSANLVMASLGEETRASCRGPSNHNAVSLILPHKAMLGFNGGAIGADIYCDRAGIHARLLADCAKILDALKDPEAGYYDPRDPYTTVPRSSVLDTPYASHVVLDGAAEALKDVRLGVVRESMVYPKGSLTEKPIVDLVTVEIKQMLGVHLGSALVESGDPLWTPDPELEQMKTDFRHALARLLPVFMPDILFRLGLDGTPLFKEFAAAIRPTEFLPGKVFGDGDMDPIDYCVALAEGKIEGPSNLDIATIQQQELAKTFRFHISQYLMRRAEDWRAAGFHEALDNWEQLNIRSKFWGDDQCAAFKNWEETTDPRNPLDGRQGVNERIMLRELLRRVDMMVLVENGLDAFVRLHTPWPPGIIGGPHQYNILHNLRPESLYGPNAGLTEMLVPAGYVTTAFDPVFKLNDDGTKYISAPSTTPTELAPPGLPFSLVFRSEPGTEDKLLRIASTYEAASRRRIPPPDFGPLK
;
A
#
# COMPACT_ATOMS: atom_id res chain seq x y z
N MET A 1 5.19 -4.52 -35.25
CA MET A 1 4.03 -5.37 -35.61
C MET A 1 3.11 -5.40 -34.40
N PHE A 2 1.88 -4.86 -34.48
CA PHE A 2 0.97 -4.83 -33.33
C PHE A 2 0.42 -6.24 -33.08
N ARG A 3 0.77 -6.85 -31.94
CA ARG A 3 0.21 -8.13 -31.52
C ARG A 3 -1.09 -7.88 -30.76
N ARG A 4 -2.13 -8.67 -31.06
CA ARG A 4 -3.42 -8.62 -30.34
C ARG A 4 -3.39 -9.40 -29.02
N PHE A 5 -2.42 -10.30 -28.86
CA PHE A 5 -2.25 -11.15 -27.70
C PHE A 5 -0.79 -11.08 -27.20
N PRO A 6 -0.54 -11.30 -25.90
CA PRO A 6 0.80 -11.48 -25.34
C PRO A 6 1.53 -12.64 -26.04
N ASP A 7 2.86 -12.61 -26.02
CA ASP A 7 3.69 -13.63 -26.67
C ASP A 7 3.95 -14.87 -25.79
N ALA A 8 3.14 -15.07 -24.75
CA ALA A 8 3.34 -16.08 -23.72
C ALA A 8 3.41 -17.51 -24.27
N LEU A 9 2.60 -17.84 -25.29
CA LEU A 9 2.60 -19.18 -25.90
C LEU A 9 3.84 -19.40 -26.76
N GLU A 10 4.25 -18.38 -27.52
CA GLU A 10 5.50 -18.42 -28.27
C GLU A 10 6.69 -18.56 -27.32
N ARG A 11 6.71 -17.78 -26.23
CA ARG A 11 7.78 -17.86 -25.24
C ARG A 11 7.84 -19.22 -24.55
N ALA A 12 6.69 -19.80 -24.21
CA ALA A 12 6.62 -21.16 -23.66
C ALA A 12 7.19 -22.19 -24.66
N ALA A 13 6.80 -22.11 -25.94
CA ALA A 13 7.29 -23.02 -26.97
C ALA A 13 8.80 -22.86 -27.24
N GLU A 14 9.33 -21.64 -27.17
CA GLU A 14 10.77 -21.38 -27.24
C GLU A 14 11.52 -22.04 -26.08
N LEU A 15 11.05 -21.83 -24.84
CA LEU A 15 11.65 -22.43 -23.65
C LEU A 15 11.61 -23.97 -23.72
N ASP A 16 10.47 -24.55 -24.10
CA ASP A 16 10.31 -26.00 -24.28
C ASP A 16 11.24 -26.55 -25.37
N SER A 17 11.43 -25.81 -26.47
CA SER A 17 12.30 -26.25 -27.57
C SER A 17 13.79 -26.16 -27.22
N GLU A 18 14.18 -25.18 -26.41
CA GLU A 18 15.58 -24.90 -26.09
C GLU A 18 16.06 -25.71 -24.89
N TYR A 19 15.24 -25.80 -23.84
CA TYR A 19 15.60 -26.40 -22.56
C TYR A 19 14.75 -27.62 -22.21
N GLY A 20 13.48 -27.65 -22.64
CA GLY A 20 12.56 -28.72 -22.33
C GLY A 20 12.47 -28.99 -20.83
N THR A 21 12.85 -30.21 -20.42
CA THR A 21 12.88 -30.64 -19.02
C THR A 21 14.25 -30.51 -18.34
N ASP A 22 15.26 -29.96 -19.03
CA ASP A 22 16.63 -29.83 -18.52
C ASP A 22 17.14 -28.37 -18.55
N PRO A 23 16.41 -27.39 -17.97
CA PRO A 23 16.90 -26.02 -17.85
C PRO A 23 17.99 -25.90 -16.77
N ASP A 24 18.92 -24.97 -16.96
CA ASP A 24 19.79 -24.49 -15.87
C ASP A 24 18.97 -23.59 -14.93
N LEU A 25 18.48 -24.15 -13.82
CA LEU A 25 17.64 -23.43 -12.85
C LEU A 25 18.41 -22.43 -11.98
N ASP A 26 19.74 -22.49 -11.92
CA ASP A 26 20.53 -21.47 -11.24
C ASP A 26 20.59 -20.20 -12.08
N ALA A 27 20.72 -20.35 -13.41
CA ALA A 27 20.66 -19.23 -14.36
C ALA A 27 19.21 -18.78 -14.65
N MET A 28 18.25 -19.69 -14.65
CA MET A 28 16.83 -19.43 -14.94
C MET A 28 15.91 -19.85 -13.78
N PRO A 29 16.02 -19.21 -12.61
CA PRO A 29 15.23 -19.58 -11.44
C PRO A 29 13.72 -19.39 -11.65
N MET A 30 13.29 -18.66 -12.68
CA MET A 30 11.89 -18.41 -13.03
C MET A 30 11.42 -19.20 -14.25
N TYR A 31 12.17 -20.21 -14.71
CA TYR A 31 11.82 -21.04 -15.86
C TYR A 31 10.38 -21.55 -15.78
N GLY A 32 9.55 -21.16 -16.74
CA GLY A 32 8.14 -21.58 -16.84
C GLY A 32 7.20 -20.98 -15.79
N VAL A 33 7.70 -20.09 -14.91
CA VAL A 33 6.85 -19.40 -13.93
C VAL A 33 6.03 -18.33 -14.66
N VAL A 34 4.71 -18.42 -14.53
CA VAL A 34 3.76 -17.55 -15.24
C VAL A 34 3.39 -16.34 -14.36
N PHE A 35 3.60 -15.15 -14.91
CA PHE A 35 3.33 -13.88 -14.23
C PHE A 35 2.21 -13.07 -14.88
N SER A 36 1.46 -12.33 -14.06
CA SER A 36 0.84 -11.09 -14.49
C SER A 36 1.58 -9.87 -13.93
N PHE A 37 1.41 -8.71 -14.56
CA PHE A 37 1.93 -7.44 -14.07
C PHE A 37 0.81 -6.41 -14.04
N LYS A 38 0.71 -5.62 -12.96
CA LYS A 38 -0.19 -4.45 -12.93
C LYS A 38 0.01 -3.62 -14.20
N ASP A 39 -1.07 -3.16 -14.83
CA ASP A 39 -1.00 -2.49 -16.13
C ASP A 39 0.02 -1.33 -16.27
N PRO A 40 0.28 -0.50 -15.24
CA PRO A 40 1.23 0.60 -15.34
C PRO A 40 2.68 0.21 -15.64
N PHE A 41 3.12 -1.02 -15.35
CA PHE A 41 4.49 -1.45 -15.63
C PHE A 41 4.67 -1.64 -17.14
N ASP A 42 5.68 -1.02 -17.75
CA ASP A 42 5.93 -1.20 -19.17
C ASP A 42 6.27 -2.66 -19.54
N THR A 43 5.66 -3.15 -20.63
CA THR A 43 5.91 -4.47 -21.23
C THR A 43 5.94 -4.30 -22.75
N LYS A 44 7.07 -4.60 -23.41
CA LYS A 44 7.32 -4.28 -24.83
C LYS A 44 6.43 -4.99 -25.86
N ASP A 45 5.61 -5.94 -25.40
CA ASP A 45 4.78 -6.83 -26.20
C ASP A 45 3.27 -6.69 -25.87
N MET A 46 2.92 -5.89 -24.86
CA MET A 46 1.55 -5.67 -24.41
C MET A 46 1.27 -4.19 -24.16
N ARG A 47 -0.01 -3.80 -24.31
CA ARG A 47 -0.46 -2.45 -23.99
C ARG A 47 -0.12 -2.11 -22.53
N SER A 48 0.35 -0.90 -22.29
CA SER A 48 0.67 -0.41 -20.93
C SER A 48 0.13 1.01 -20.82
N THR A 49 -1.06 1.15 -20.23
CA THR A 49 -1.82 2.42 -20.22
C THR A 49 -2.12 2.93 -18.80
N GLY A 50 -1.76 2.16 -17.77
CA GLY A 50 -2.05 2.50 -16.38
C GLY A 50 -3.52 2.29 -15.99
N GLY A 51 -4.23 1.43 -16.73
CA GLY A 51 -5.68 1.22 -16.58
C GLY A 51 -6.53 2.35 -17.21
N ALA A 52 -5.90 3.24 -17.98
CA ALA A 52 -6.54 4.37 -18.64
C ALA A 52 -6.88 4.10 -20.11
N ASP A 53 -7.73 4.95 -20.70
CA ASP A 53 -8.03 4.98 -22.14
C ASP A 53 -7.38 6.21 -22.79
N ALA A 54 -6.04 6.22 -22.79
CA ALA A 54 -5.23 7.19 -23.53
C ALA A 54 -4.84 6.58 -24.88
N ALA A 55 -5.14 7.29 -25.98
CA ALA A 55 -4.77 6.84 -27.31
C ALA A 55 -3.30 7.14 -27.60
N TYR A 56 -2.38 6.23 -27.31
CA TYR A 56 -0.99 6.35 -27.75
C TYR A 56 -0.91 6.09 -29.27
N ASP A 57 0.10 6.64 -29.96
CA ASP A 57 0.35 6.23 -31.35
C ASP A 57 0.83 4.77 -31.39
N ILE A 58 1.57 4.35 -30.36
CA ILE A 58 1.96 2.96 -30.12
C ILE A 58 1.62 2.57 -28.68
N ASP A 59 0.53 1.81 -28.51
CA ASP A 59 -0.05 1.48 -27.20
C ASP A 59 0.82 0.58 -26.30
N PHE A 60 1.82 -0.09 -26.86
CA PHE A 60 2.85 -0.78 -26.08
C PHE A 60 4.14 0.06 -26.06
N PRO A 61 4.93 0.01 -24.98
CA PRO A 61 6.22 0.70 -24.88
C PRO A 61 7.29 0.04 -25.76
N ALA A 62 8.34 0.79 -26.13
CA ALA A 62 9.46 0.26 -26.91
C ALA A 62 10.37 -0.71 -26.11
N ARG A 63 10.23 -0.73 -24.78
CA ARG A 63 11.05 -1.52 -23.86
C ARG A 63 10.20 -2.12 -22.74
N ASP A 64 10.78 -3.10 -22.06
CA ASP A 64 10.25 -3.60 -20.80
C ASP A 64 10.62 -2.66 -19.64
N HIS A 65 9.79 -2.63 -18.60
CA HIS A 65 10.23 -2.19 -17.28
C HIS A 65 11.36 -3.10 -16.79
N VAL A 66 12.34 -2.57 -16.04
CA VAL A 66 13.53 -3.35 -15.61
C VAL A 66 13.15 -4.63 -14.86
N LEU A 67 12.13 -4.59 -14.01
CA LEU A 67 11.65 -5.79 -13.30
C LEU A 67 11.04 -6.85 -14.23
N VAL A 68 10.37 -6.43 -15.32
CA VAL A 68 9.84 -7.36 -16.33
C VAL A 68 10.99 -8.01 -17.09
N GLU A 69 11.96 -7.22 -17.53
CA GLU A 69 13.16 -7.68 -18.23
C GLU A 69 13.96 -8.69 -17.39
N GLN A 70 14.21 -8.37 -16.11
CA GLN A 70 14.95 -9.25 -15.19
C GLN A 70 14.29 -10.61 -15.01
N LEU A 71 12.95 -10.67 -14.91
CA LEU A 71 12.24 -11.95 -14.83
C LEU A 71 12.28 -12.72 -16.15
N ARG A 72 12.09 -12.04 -17.29
CA ARG A 72 12.17 -12.66 -18.63
C ARG A 72 13.54 -13.29 -18.88
N ASN A 73 14.61 -12.57 -18.53
CA ASN A 73 15.99 -13.05 -18.64
C ASN A 73 16.24 -14.30 -17.77
N LYS A 74 15.43 -14.52 -16.73
CA LYS A 74 15.50 -15.65 -15.80
C LYS A 74 14.45 -16.73 -16.09
N GLY A 75 13.85 -16.72 -17.28
CA GLY A 75 12.96 -17.78 -17.77
C GLY A 75 11.46 -17.58 -17.50
N ALA A 76 11.06 -16.43 -16.95
CA ALA A 76 9.66 -16.15 -16.68
C ALA A 76 8.81 -15.98 -17.95
N ILE A 77 7.54 -16.40 -17.87
CA ILE A 77 6.53 -16.16 -18.89
C ILE A 77 5.63 -15.02 -18.42
N ILE A 78 5.65 -13.89 -19.11
CA ILE A 78 4.81 -12.73 -18.78
C ILE A 78 3.51 -12.85 -19.57
N PHE A 79 2.45 -13.28 -18.89
CA PHE A 79 1.20 -13.69 -19.52
C PHE A 79 0.22 -12.54 -19.74
N ALA A 80 0.08 -11.61 -18.79
CA ALA A 80 -1.01 -10.64 -18.86
C ALA A 80 -0.73 -9.34 -18.09
N LYS A 81 -1.41 -8.29 -18.54
CA LYS A 81 -1.62 -7.05 -17.78
C LYS A 81 -2.78 -7.25 -16.81
N ALA A 82 -2.52 -7.04 -15.53
CA ALA A 82 -3.49 -7.12 -14.47
C ALA A 82 -4.25 -5.81 -14.31
N VAL A 83 -5.58 -5.88 -14.25
CA VAL A 83 -6.45 -4.71 -14.10
C VAL A 83 -6.13 -3.94 -12.82
N ASN A 84 -6.08 -2.62 -12.93
CA ASN A 84 -5.90 -1.71 -11.80
C ASN A 84 -6.85 -0.54 -11.89
N THR A 85 -7.00 0.20 -10.79
CA THR A 85 -7.70 1.49 -10.84
C THR A 85 -6.93 2.47 -11.70
N GLU A 86 -7.65 3.14 -12.60
CA GLU A 86 -7.12 4.11 -13.55
C GLU A 86 -6.12 5.07 -12.87
N TYR A 87 -4.89 5.15 -13.42
CA TYR A 87 -3.76 5.91 -12.87
C TYR A 87 -3.50 5.65 -11.37
N ASN A 88 -3.47 4.38 -10.98
CA ASN A 88 -3.18 3.87 -9.62
C ASN A 88 -4.09 4.34 -8.48
N GLY A 89 -5.29 4.84 -8.78
CA GLY A 89 -6.21 5.31 -7.73
C GLY A 89 -6.33 6.82 -7.61
N ARG A 90 -5.95 7.55 -8.68
CA ARG A 90 -6.02 9.01 -8.86
C ARG A 90 -5.04 9.77 -7.97
N ALA A 91 -4.23 10.63 -8.57
CA ALA A 91 -3.27 11.48 -7.85
C ALA A 91 -3.90 12.66 -7.09
N GLY A 92 -5.22 12.66 -6.87
CA GLY A 92 -5.97 13.80 -6.35
C GLY A 92 -6.11 14.95 -7.36
N ASP A 93 -6.76 16.03 -6.91
CA ASP A 93 -6.90 17.28 -7.65
C ASP A 93 -5.91 18.31 -7.09
N PRO A 94 -5.02 18.90 -7.90
CA PRO A 94 -4.08 19.92 -7.44
C PRO A 94 -4.78 21.26 -7.19
N GLY A 95 -6.08 21.38 -7.43
CA GLY A 95 -6.79 22.65 -7.45
C GLY A 95 -6.54 23.38 -8.77
N GLY A 96 -7.51 24.20 -9.16
CA GLY A 96 -7.49 24.93 -10.42
C GLY A 96 -8.88 25.44 -10.76
N ARG A 97 -9.05 25.92 -11.98
CA ARG A 97 -10.32 26.50 -12.45
C ARG A 97 -11.32 25.47 -12.96
N HIS A 98 -10.90 24.23 -13.17
CA HIS A 98 -11.77 23.17 -13.67
C HIS A 98 -12.41 22.46 -12.48
N THR A 99 -13.73 22.36 -12.50
CA THR A 99 -14.53 21.67 -11.49
C THR A 99 -15.41 20.64 -12.17
N PRO A 100 -15.62 19.45 -11.56
CA PRO A 100 -16.54 18.48 -12.13
C PRO A 100 -17.99 18.95 -12.06
N ASP A 101 -18.73 18.73 -13.14
CA ASP A 101 -20.17 18.86 -13.18
C ASP A 101 -20.84 17.73 -12.37
N LYS A 102 -20.25 16.53 -12.39
CA LYS A 102 -20.77 15.35 -11.70
C LYS A 102 -19.67 14.47 -11.13
N VAL A 103 -19.73 14.20 -9.84
CA VAL A 103 -18.88 13.19 -9.19
C VAL A 103 -19.68 11.91 -9.04
N LEU A 104 -19.22 10.84 -9.69
CA LEU A 104 -19.79 9.52 -9.46
C LEU A 104 -19.26 9.01 -8.10
N PRO A 105 -20.13 8.53 -7.19
CA PRO A 105 -19.69 8.01 -5.92
C PRO A 105 -18.77 6.80 -6.15
N SER A 106 -17.47 7.03 -5.99
CA SER A 106 -16.44 6.00 -5.99
C SER A 106 -15.90 5.88 -4.59
N THR A 107 -16.30 4.81 -3.91
CA THR A 107 -15.70 4.41 -2.64
C THR A 107 -14.43 3.61 -2.96
N LEU A 108 -13.41 3.60 -2.08
CA LEU A 108 -12.28 2.67 -2.22
C LEU A 108 -12.82 1.23 -2.17
N GLY A 109 -13.14 0.70 -3.35
CA GLY A 109 -14.04 -0.43 -3.58
C GLY A 109 -14.58 -0.45 -5.02
N TYR A 110 -14.63 0.69 -5.72
CA TYR A 110 -14.90 0.73 -7.16
C TYR A 110 -13.60 0.96 -7.92
N GLN A 111 -12.75 -0.05 -7.89
CA GLN A 111 -11.42 -0.03 -8.50
C GLN A 111 -11.57 -0.26 -10.01
N ARG A 112 -12.01 0.77 -10.74
CA ARG A 112 -12.33 0.68 -12.16
C ARG A 112 -11.14 1.12 -13.03
N ALA A 113 -10.80 0.29 -14.01
CA ALA A 113 -10.06 0.70 -15.21
C ALA A 113 -11.06 1.16 -16.27
N THR A 114 -10.74 2.23 -17.02
CA THR A 114 -11.60 2.68 -18.12
C THR A 114 -11.74 1.60 -19.19
N TRP A 115 -10.64 0.88 -19.48
CA TRP A 115 -10.64 -0.23 -20.43
C TRP A 115 -11.05 -1.58 -19.80
N GLY A 116 -10.48 -1.91 -18.63
CA GLY A 116 -10.63 -3.23 -18.00
C GLY A 116 -11.88 -3.43 -17.15
N GLY A 117 -12.66 -2.37 -16.91
CA GLY A 117 -13.86 -2.43 -16.08
C GLY A 117 -13.55 -2.55 -14.58
N ASN A 118 -14.53 -3.05 -13.82
CA ASN A 118 -14.43 -3.23 -12.37
C ASN A 118 -14.28 -4.72 -12.03
N PRO A 119 -13.18 -5.15 -11.37
CA PRO A 119 -13.02 -6.53 -10.94
C PRO A 119 -13.83 -6.82 -9.66
N SER A 120 -14.38 -8.03 -9.58
CA SER A 120 -15.10 -8.53 -8.40
C SER A 120 -14.24 -9.45 -7.54
N ASN A 121 -14.57 -9.55 -6.26
CA ASN A 121 -13.92 -10.47 -5.33
C ASN A 121 -14.26 -11.93 -5.68
N PRO A 122 -13.29 -12.87 -5.63
CA PRO A 122 -13.54 -14.25 -6.03
C PRO A 122 -14.23 -15.08 -4.92
N TYR A 123 -14.33 -14.56 -3.69
CA TYR A 123 -15.09 -15.19 -2.59
C TYR A 123 -16.54 -14.69 -2.50
N ASP A 124 -16.83 -13.51 -3.05
CA ASP A 124 -18.18 -12.93 -3.18
C ASP A 124 -18.21 -11.93 -4.34
N THR A 125 -18.80 -12.33 -5.47
CA THR A 125 -18.78 -11.52 -6.70
C THR A 125 -19.63 -10.24 -6.62
N THR A 126 -20.44 -10.08 -5.57
CA THR A 126 -21.17 -8.83 -5.29
C THR A 126 -20.27 -7.75 -4.69
N ARG A 127 -19.05 -8.12 -4.28
CA ARG A 127 -18.09 -7.25 -3.59
C ARG A 127 -16.88 -6.91 -4.45
N SER A 128 -16.28 -5.79 -4.10
CA SER A 128 -15.08 -5.25 -4.72
C SER A 128 -13.90 -6.21 -4.62
N ALA A 129 -13.16 -6.41 -5.71
CA ALA A 129 -11.96 -7.28 -5.65
C ALA A 129 -10.93 -6.81 -4.62
N SER A 130 -10.81 -5.50 -4.37
CA SER A 130 -9.85 -4.98 -3.39
C SER A 130 -10.10 -3.53 -2.97
N LEU A 131 -9.34 -3.04 -1.98
CA LEU A 131 -9.12 -1.60 -1.69
C LEU A 131 -8.28 -0.90 -2.78
N GLY A 132 -7.62 -1.72 -3.61
CA GLY A 132 -6.78 -1.44 -4.77
C GLY A 132 -5.68 -0.40 -4.59
N SER A 133 -4.97 -0.03 -5.65
CA SER A 133 -5.26 -0.21 -7.08
C SER A 133 -4.80 -1.52 -7.74
N SER A 134 -3.93 -2.36 -7.18
CA SER A 134 -3.48 -3.61 -7.85
C SER A 134 -4.48 -4.77 -7.75
N SER A 135 -5.77 -4.48 -7.99
CA SER A 135 -6.88 -5.45 -7.84
C SER A 135 -6.65 -6.73 -8.63
N GLY A 136 -6.33 -6.60 -9.92
CA GLY A 136 -6.10 -7.73 -10.81
C GLY A 136 -4.88 -8.56 -10.43
N SER A 137 -3.85 -7.94 -9.85
CA SER A 137 -2.58 -8.61 -9.53
C SER A 137 -2.76 -9.67 -8.45
N ALA A 138 -3.47 -9.33 -7.35
CA ALA A 138 -3.77 -10.31 -6.31
C ALA A 138 -4.88 -11.27 -6.73
N LEU A 139 -5.87 -10.77 -7.48
CA LEU A 139 -7.00 -11.57 -7.97
C LEU A 139 -6.53 -12.69 -8.90
N SER A 140 -5.63 -12.41 -9.85
CA SER A 140 -5.14 -13.40 -10.81
C SER A 140 -4.40 -14.55 -10.13
N VAL A 141 -3.63 -14.26 -9.07
CA VAL A 141 -2.98 -15.26 -8.23
C VAL A 141 -4.00 -16.07 -7.42
N SER A 142 -4.99 -15.38 -6.83
CA SER A 142 -6.03 -16.02 -6.02
C SER A 142 -6.89 -17.00 -6.83
N ALA A 143 -7.25 -16.59 -8.05
CA ALA A 143 -8.07 -17.33 -9.00
C ALA A 143 -7.26 -18.35 -9.85
N ASN A 144 -6.00 -18.64 -9.49
CA ASN A 144 -5.13 -19.58 -10.20
C ASN A 144 -4.94 -19.28 -11.71
N LEU A 145 -5.05 -18.01 -12.12
CA LEU A 145 -4.79 -17.60 -13.51
C LEU A 145 -3.30 -17.47 -13.81
N VAL A 146 -2.50 -17.12 -12.80
CA VAL A 146 -1.04 -17.02 -12.84
C VAL A 146 -0.44 -17.57 -11.55
N MET A 147 0.87 -17.84 -11.55
CA MET A 147 1.57 -18.32 -10.34
C MET A 147 1.94 -17.16 -9.41
N ALA A 148 2.31 -16.02 -9.99
CA ALA A 148 2.66 -14.81 -9.27
C ALA A 148 2.26 -13.56 -10.05
N SER A 149 2.22 -12.42 -9.36
CA SER A 149 2.02 -11.13 -10.00
C SER A 149 2.84 -10.06 -9.34
N LEU A 150 3.31 -9.09 -10.13
CA LEU A 150 3.82 -7.84 -9.58
C LEU A 150 2.71 -6.78 -9.56
N GLY A 151 2.63 -6.09 -8.43
CA GLY A 151 1.74 -4.96 -8.15
C GLY A 151 2.56 -3.72 -7.81
N GLU A 152 1.86 -2.61 -7.57
CA GLU A 152 2.47 -1.38 -7.05
C GLU A 152 1.60 -0.80 -5.93
N GLU A 153 2.28 -0.22 -4.92
CA GLU A 153 1.68 0.44 -3.78
C GLU A 153 2.15 1.87 -3.53
N THR A 154 1.22 2.81 -3.70
CA THR A 154 1.32 4.18 -3.18
C THR A 154 0.81 4.28 -1.74
N ARG A 155 -0.29 3.57 -1.44
CA ARG A 155 -0.96 3.57 -0.12
C ARG A 155 -1.26 2.14 0.31
N ALA A 156 -2.34 1.54 -0.16
CA ALA A 156 -2.68 0.15 0.18
C ALA A 156 -2.79 -0.74 -1.06
N SER A 157 -2.15 -0.33 -2.16
CA SER A 157 -2.39 -0.87 -3.48
C SER A 157 -1.75 -2.22 -3.77
N CYS A 158 -0.97 -2.78 -2.85
CA CYS A 158 -0.59 -4.20 -2.85
C CYS A 158 -1.20 -4.92 -1.64
N ARG A 159 -1.13 -4.31 -0.45
CA ARG A 159 -1.61 -4.96 0.79
C ARG A 159 -3.13 -5.13 0.78
N GLY A 160 -3.88 -4.15 0.29
CA GLY A 160 -5.34 -4.20 0.14
C GLY A 160 -5.81 -5.33 -0.79
N PRO A 161 -5.30 -5.43 -2.03
CA PRO A 161 -5.54 -6.57 -2.90
C PRO A 161 -5.17 -7.91 -2.27
N SER A 162 -4.02 -8.01 -1.62
CA SER A 162 -3.58 -9.27 -1.01
C SER A 162 -4.53 -9.71 0.11
N ASN A 163 -4.91 -8.77 0.98
CA ASN A 163 -5.85 -8.98 2.07
C ASN A 163 -7.21 -9.49 1.58
N HIS A 164 -7.78 -8.84 0.55
CA HIS A 164 -9.11 -9.20 0.03
C HIS A 164 -9.13 -10.46 -0.82
N ASN A 165 -7.97 -10.95 -1.29
CA ASN A 165 -7.89 -12.11 -2.17
C ASN A 165 -7.19 -13.31 -1.53
N ALA A 166 -6.86 -13.25 -0.23
CA ALA A 166 -6.19 -14.33 0.51
C ALA A 166 -4.93 -14.85 -0.25
N VAL A 167 -4.05 -13.92 -0.58
CA VAL A 167 -2.73 -14.21 -1.16
C VAL A 167 -1.65 -13.55 -0.30
N SER A 168 -0.46 -14.12 -0.34
CA SER A 168 0.70 -13.62 0.39
C SER A 168 1.39 -12.52 -0.42
N LEU A 169 2.05 -11.62 0.30
CA LEU A 169 2.73 -10.47 -0.30
C LEU A 169 4.05 -10.21 0.41
N ILE A 170 5.09 -10.03 -0.38
CA ILE A 170 6.28 -9.28 0.06
C ILE A 170 6.23 -7.92 -0.63
N LEU A 171 6.20 -6.87 0.18
CA LEU A 171 6.29 -5.49 -0.28
C LEU A 171 7.58 -4.89 0.28
N PRO A 172 8.67 -4.89 -0.49
CA PRO A 172 9.96 -4.42 -0.01
C PRO A 172 9.95 -2.97 0.43
N HIS A 173 10.97 -2.59 1.22
CA HIS A 173 11.21 -1.20 1.53
C HIS A 173 11.32 -0.39 0.22
N LYS A 174 10.83 0.85 0.23
CA LYS A 174 10.54 1.64 -0.99
C LYS A 174 11.68 1.65 -2.03
N ALA A 175 12.89 1.62 -1.53
CA ALA A 175 14.10 1.85 -2.29
C ALA A 175 14.70 0.56 -2.90
N MET A 176 14.08 -0.60 -2.63
CA MET A 176 14.57 -1.90 -3.08
C MET A 176 14.03 -2.33 -4.44
N LEU A 177 12.74 -2.15 -4.74
CA LEU A 177 12.20 -2.45 -6.08
C LEU A 177 11.67 -1.17 -6.71
N GLY A 178 12.40 -0.67 -7.71
CA GLY A 178 12.03 0.51 -8.48
C GLY A 178 10.68 0.35 -9.18
N PHE A 179 9.99 1.47 -9.38
CA PHE A 179 8.72 1.52 -10.10
C PHE A 179 8.70 2.67 -11.12
N ASN A 180 9.30 3.81 -10.80
CA ASN A 180 9.16 5.02 -11.61
C ASN A 180 10.02 5.02 -12.89
N GLY A 181 10.86 3.99 -13.09
CA GLY A 181 11.81 3.92 -14.20
C GLY A 181 11.21 3.50 -15.55
N GLY A 182 9.97 3.05 -15.57
CA GLY A 182 9.25 2.63 -16.78
C GLY A 182 7.80 2.29 -16.46
N ALA A 183 7.16 3.11 -15.64
CA ALA A 183 5.78 2.90 -15.24
C ALA A 183 5.05 4.21 -14.94
N ILE A 184 3.73 4.16 -15.09
CA ILE A 184 2.83 5.27 -14.77
C ILE A 184 2.53 5.24 -13.27
N GLY A 185 2.99 6.25 -12.51
CA GLY A 185 2.86 6.33 -11.05
C GLY A 185 1.90 7.40 -10.55
N ALA A 186 1.59 7.37 -9.26
CA ALA A 186 0.66 8.31 -8.61
C ALA A 186 1.37 9.26 -7.64
N ASP A 187 2.31 8.76 -6.84
CA ASP A 187 3.08 9.57 -5.91
C ASP A 187 4.49 8.99 -5.80
N ILE A 188 5.43 9.60 -6.51
CA ILE A 188 6.83 9.13 -6.59
C ILE A 188 7.46 8.92 -5.21
N TYR A 189 6.99 9.61 -4.17
CA TYR A 189 7.51 9.46 -2.82
C TYR A 189 6.96 8.21 -2.12
N CYS A 190 5.83 7.64 -2.50
CA CYS A 190 5.29 6.46 -1.83
C CYS A 190 5.31 5.23 -2.73
N ASP A 191 5.17 5.40 -4.04
CA ASP A 191 5.10 4.32 -5.03
C ASP A 191 6.27 3.32 -4.91
N ARG A 192 5.94 2.03 -4.86
CA ARG A 192 6.89 0.91 -4.76
C ARG A 192 6.28 -0.39 -5.26
N ALA A 193 7.08 -1.25 -5.88
CA ALA A 193 6.61 -2.54 -6.40
C ALA A 193 6.43 -3.59 -5.28
N GLY A 194 5.43 -4.46 -5.42
CA GLY A 194 5.17 -5.58 -4.51
C GLY A 194 4.95 -6.90 -5.26
N ILE A 195 5.24 -8.01 -4.59
CA ILE A 195 5.19 -9.36 -5.16
C ILE A 195 4.03 -10.14 -4.53
N HIS A 196 3.02 -10.47 -5.33
CA HIS A 196 1.90 -11.32 -4.93
C HIS A 196 2.16 -12.77 -5.33
N ALA A 197 2.03 -13.69 -4.39
CA ALA A 197 2.05 -15.13 -4.65
C ALA A 197 1.14 -15.87 -3.65
N ARG A 198 0.98 -17.19 -3.81
CA ARG A 198 0.20 -17.98 -2.86
C ARG A 198 0.91 -18.22 -1.53
N LEU A 199 2.24 -18.14 -1.52
CA LEU A 199 3.10 -18.38 -0.37
C LEU A 199 4.22 -17.33 -0.32
N LEU A 200 4.67 -16.97 0.88
CA LEU A 200 5.83 -16.10 1.05
C LEU A 200 7.12 -16.71 0.48
N ALA A 201 7.22 -18.04 0.47
CA ALA A 201 8.31 -18.76 -0.17
C ALA A 201 8.48 -18.39 -1.65
N ASP A 202 7.38 -18.30 -2.38
CA ASP A 202 7.38 -17.93 -3.79
C ASP A 202 7.71 -16.45 -3.97
N CYS A 203 7.13 -15.58 -3.12
CA CYS A 203 7.47 -14.16 -3.12
C CYS A 203 8.99 -13.93 -2.90
N ALA A 204 9.60 -14.67 -1.97
CA ALA A 204 11.02 -14.52 -1.64
C ALA A 204 11.94 -14.98 -2.79
N LYS A 205 11.60 -16.10 -3.45
CA LYS A 205 12.33 -16.57 -4.66
C LYS A 205 12.25 -15.55 -5.79
N ILE A 206 11.08 -14.92 -5.98
CA ILE A 206 10.91 -13.86 -6.98
C ILE A 206 11.74 -12.63 -6.60
N LEU A 207 11.80 -12.25 -5.32
CA LEU A 207 12.61 -11.14 -4.85
C LEU A 207 14.11 -11.36 -5.12
N ASP A 208 14.60 -12.58 -4.91
CA ASP A 208 15.96 -13.00 -5.28
C ASP A 208 16.16 -12.91 -6.80
N ALA A 209 15.21 -13.43 -7.58
CA ALA A 209 15.27 -13.38 -9.04
C ALA A 209 15.20 -11.95 -9.61
N LEU A 210 14.64 -10.97 -8.90
CA LEU A 210 14.62 -9.58 -9.37
C LEU A 210 15.97 -8.86 -9.20
N LYS A 211 16.91 -9.43 -8.44
CA LYS A 211 18.25 -8.86 -8.27
C LYS A 211 19.05 -9.01 -9.56
N ASP A 212 19.55 -7.90 -10.08
CA ASP A 212 20.56 -7.91 -11.13
C ASP A 212 21.92 -8.33 -10.52
N PRO A 213 22.67 -9.26 -11.14
CA PRO A 213 23.96 -9.70 -10.62
C PRO A 213 25.02 -8.59 -10.50
N GLU A 214 24.97 -7.55 -11.33
CA GLU A 214 25.97 -6.47 -11.36
C GLU A 214 25.47 -5.21 -10.65
N ALA A 215 24.29 -4.73 -11.02
CA ALA A 215 23.69 -3.49 -10.53
C ALA A 215 22.91 -3.68 -9.21
N GLY A 216 22.59 -4.92 -8.84
CA GLY A 216 21.68 -5.23 -7.74
C GLY A 216 20.27 -4.80 -8.09
N TYR A 217 19.69 -3.89 -7.30
CA TYR A 217 18.35 -3.36 -7.56
C TYR A 217 18.34 -1.93 -8.13
N TYR A 218 19.50 -1.45 -8.59
CA TYR A 218 19.61 -0.09 -9.10
C TYR A 218 18.93 0.05 -10.47
N ASP A 219 18.06 1.05 -10.60
CA ASP A 219 17.46 1.49 -11.85
C ASP A 219 17.88 2.95 -12.11
N PRO A 220 18.65 3.23 -13.18
CA PRO A 220 19.07 4.59 -13.50
C PRO A 220 17.92 5.55 -13.83
N ARG A 221 16.71 5.03 -14.11
CA ARG A 221 15.51 5.83 -14.38
C ARG A 221 14.67 6.08 -13.13
N ASP A 222 14.93 5.41 -12.00
CA ASP A 222 14.23 5.63 -10.73
C ASP A 222 15.22 6.06 -9.62
N PRO A 223 15.23 7.35 -9.23
CA PRO A 223 16.17 7.86 -8.24
C PRO A 223 16.01 7.20 -6.86
N TYR A 224 14.87 6.61 -6.54
CA TYR A 224 14.67 5.95 -5.24
C TYR A 224 15.41 4.62 -5.12
N THR A 225 15.95 4.07 -6.20
CA THR A 225 16.78 2.85 -6.16
C THR A 225 18.23 3.12 -5.72
N THR A 226 18.57 4.38 -5.43
CA THR A 226 19.89 4.78 -4.88
C THR A 226 19.98 4.48 -3.37
N VAL A 227 20.08 3.20 -3.03
CA VAL A 227 20.06 2.74 -1.62
C VAL A 227 21.42 2.60 -0.96
N PRO A 228 21.50 2.85 0.36
CA PRO A 228 22.60 2.34 1.16
C PRO A 228 22.70 0.82 1.01
N ARG A 229 23.86 0.30 0.61
CA ARG A 229 24.05 -1.14 0.39
C ARG A 229 23.82 -1.97 1.65
N SER A 230 23.98 -1.36 2.83
CA SER A 230 23.70 -1.98 4.13
C SER A 230 22.22 -2.22 4.41
N SER A 231 21.29 -1.65 3.62
CA SER A 231 19.85 -1.89 3.78
C SER A 231 19.34 -3.08 2.95
N VAL A 232 20.24 -3.78 2.23
CA VAL A 232 19.91 -4.93 1.39
C VAL A 232 20.71 -6.11 1.91
N LEU A 233 20.07 -7.28 2.03
CA LEU A 233 20.74 -8.49 2.49
C LEU A 233 21.80 -8.96 1.48
N ASP A 234 22.90 -9.49 2.00
CA ASP A 234 23.95 -10.13 1.22
C ASP A 234 23.60 -11.60 0.88
N THR A 235 22.79 -12.24 1.71
CA THR A 235 22.23 -13.58 1.50
C THR A 235 20.93 -13.56 0.67
N PRO A 236 20.60 -14.66 -0.05
CA PRO A 236 19.30 -14.81 -0.70
C PRO A 236 18.14 -14.74 0.29
N TYR A 237 17.10 -13.97 -0.03
CA TYR A 237 15.89 -13.83 0.77
C TYR A 237 15.19 -15.17 0.98
N ALA A 238 15.07 -16.00 -0.06
CA ALA A 238 14.44 -17.31 0.03
C ALA A 238 15.12 -18.26 1.04
N SER A 239 16.40 -18.04 1.37
CA SER A 239 17.13 -18.85 2.36
C SER A 239 16.66 -18.65 3.80
N HIS A 240 15.90 -17.58 4.07
CA HIS A 240 15.35 -17.26 5.40
C HIS A 240 13.89 -17.69 5.56
N VAL A 241 13.29 -18.29 4.54
CA VAL A 241 11.92 -18.80 4.61
C VAL A 241 11.89 -20.11 5.40
N VAL A 242 10.95 -20.19 6.33
CA VAL A 242 10.61 -21.40 7.09
C VAL A 242 9.41 -22.09 6.42
N LEU A 243 9.56 -23.37 6.09
CA LEU A 243 8.52 -24.15 5.41
C LEU A 243 7.73 -25.06 6.37
N ASP A 244 8.20 -25.22 7.60
CA ASP A 244 7.57 -25.99 8.66
C ASP A 244 7.21 -25.10 9.87
N GLY A 245 5.92 -24.98 10.15
CA GLY A 245 5.43 -24.22 11.29
C GLY A 245 5.31 -25.07 12.55
N ALA A 246 6.43 -25.52 13.11
CA ALA A 246 6.41 -26.33 14.33
C ALA A 246 5.88 -25.54 15.54
N ALA A 247 5.28 -26.25 16.50
CA ALA A 247 4.92 -25.63 17.78
C ALA A 247 6.17 -25.05 18.47
N GLU A 248 6.02 -23.92 19.14
CA GLU A 248 7.10 -23.18 19.81
C GLU A 248 8.24 -22.69 18.89
N ALA A 249 8.07 -22.71 17.56
CA ALA A 249 9.10 -22.28 16.61
C ALA A 249 9.52 -20.79 16.75
N LEU A 250 8.72 -19.96 17.42
CA LEU A 250 8.98 -18.56 17.70
C LEU A 250 9.20 -18.27 19.20
N LYS A 251 9.52 -19.28 20.03
CA LYS A 251 9.66 -19.11 21.49
C LYS A 251 10.67 -18.05 21.95
N ASP A 252 11.68 -17.79 21.14
CA ASP A 252 12.74 -16.81 21.42
C ASP A 252 12.49 -15.46 20.72
N VAL A 253 11.33 -15.28 20.08
CA VAL A 253 10.94 -14.07 19.35
C VAL A 253 10.02 -13.19 20.20
N ARG A 254 10.28 -11.88 20.19
CA ARG A 254 9.41 -10.86 20.78
C ARG A 254 8.69 -10.07 19.69
N LEU A 255 7.35 -10.15 19.66
CA LEU A 255 6.51 -9.48 18.66
C LEU A 255 5.72 -8.31 19.25
N GLY A 256 5.86 -7.15 18.64
CA GLY A 256 5.06 -5.97 18.94
C GLY A 256 3.68 -6.04 18.28
N VAL A 257 2.60 -6.13 19.06
CA VAL A 257 1.22 -6.09 18.55
C VAL A 257 0.75 -4.64 18.44
N VAL A 258 0.53 -4.16 17.21
CA VAL A 258 0.11 -2.77 16.94
C VAL A 258 -1.41 -2.62 17.09
N ARG A 259 -1.88 -2.20 18.26
CA ARG A 259 -3.31 -2.08 18.60
C ARG A 259 -4.02 -0.94 17.89
N GLU A 260 -3.31 0.09 17.44
CA GLU A 260 -3.83 1.16 16.59
C GLU A 260 -4.43 0.61 15.28
N SER A 261 -3.94 -0.55 14.80
CA SER A 261 -4.52 -1.25 13.65
C SER A 261 -5.83 -1.97 13.95
N MET A 262 -6.27 -2.01 15.22
CA MET A 262 -7.41 -2.77 15.74
C MET A 262 -8.44 -1.90 16.48
N VAL A 263 -8.13 -0.66 16.87
CA VAL A 263 -9.07 0.24 17.56
C VAL A 263 -10.20 0.72 16.66
N TYR A 264 -11.41 0.93 17.17
CA TYR A 264 -12.54 1.45 16.39
C TYR A 264 -13.54 2.19 17.29
N PRO A 265 -14.45 3.01 16.72
CA PRO A 265 -15.44 3.74 17.51
C PRO A 265 -16.25 2.82 18.41
N LYS A 266 -16.48 3.23 19.66
CA LYS A 266 -17.24 2.45 20.64
C LYS A 266 -18.60 2.06 20.08
N GLY A 267 -18.91 0.77 20.12
CA GLY A 267 -20.18 0.22 19.64
C GLY A 267 -20.26 -0.03 18.13
N SER A 268 -19.19 0.21 17.36
CA SER A 268 -19.18 -0.19 15.96
C SER A 268 -19.26 -1.71 15.81
N LEU A 269 -20.16 -2.16 14.93
CA LEU A 269 -20.30 -3.56 14.52
C LEU A 269 -19.58 -3.85 13.20
N THR A 270 -19.12 -2.81 12.48
CA THR A 270 -18.46 -2.99 11.18
C THR A 270 -17.08 -3.62 11.33
N GLU A 271 -16.25 -3.13 12.25
CA GLU A 271 -14.91 -3.65 12.51
C GLU A 271 -14.90 -4.90 13.38
N LYS A 272 -15.87 -5.00 14.28
CA LYS A 272 -15.88 -5.96 15.39
C LYS A 272 -15.65 -7.41 14.94
N PRO A 273 -16.33 -7.95 13.91
CA PRO A 273 -16.13 -9.34 13.49
C PRO A 273 -14.68 -9.69 13.15
N ILE A 274 -13.97 -8.82 12.42
CA ILE A 274 -12.58 -9.06 12.05
C ILE A 274 -11.65 -8.81 13.25
N VAL A 275 -11.90 -7.75 14.03
CA VAL A 275 -11.06 -7.44 15.20
C VAL A 275 -11.15 -8.53 16.28
N ASP A 276 -12.33 -9.11 16.51
CA ASP A 276 -12.49 -10.22 17.44
C ASP A 276 -11.69 -11.45 16.97
N LEU A 277 -11.82 -11.83 15.70
CA LEU A 277 -11.13 -12.99 15.14
C LEU A 277 -9.61 -12.81 15.12
N VAL A 278 -9.11 -11.64 14.73
CA VAL A 278 -7.66 -11.39 14.67
C VAL A 278 -7.04 -11.27 16.07
N THR A 279 -7.78 -10.79 17.08
CA THR A 279 -7.31 -10.79 18.47
C THR A 279 -7.05 -12.21 18.95
N VAL A 280 -7.97 -13.13 18.65
CA VAL A 280 -7.80 -14.56 18.96
C VAL A 280 -6.66 -15.15 18.14
N GLU A 281 -6.58 -14.84 16.85
CA GLU A 281 -5.53 -15.38 15.97
C GLU A 281 -4.13 -15.00 16.43
N ILE A 282 -3.88 -13.72 16.72
CA ILE A 282 -2.59 -13.24 17.23
C ILE A 282 -2.24 -13.95 18.53
N LYS A 283 -3.17 -14.01 19.49
CA LYS A 283 -2.90 -14.60 20.81
C LYS A 283 -2.68 -16.11 20.74
N GLN A 284 -3.55 -16.83 20.05
CA GLN A 284 -3.52 -18.29 20.02
C GLN A 284 -2.46 -18.83 19.06
N MET A 285 -2.32 -18.26 17.86
CA MET A 285 -1.35 -18.77 16.89
C MET A 285 0.05 -18.24 17.17
N LEU A 286 0.26 -16.93 17.32
CA LEU A 286 1.60 -16.39 17.54
C LEU A 286 2.07 -16.58 18.99
N GLY A 287 1.21 -16.31 19.96
CA GLY A 287 1.54 -16.42 21.38
C GLY A 287 1.59 -17.87 21.87
N VAL A 288 0.45 -18.57 21.83
CA VAL A 288 0.33 -19.91 22.44
C VAL A 288 0.96 -21.01 21.58
N HIS A 289 0.59 -21.11 20.30
CA HIS A 289 1.05 -22.22 19.45
C HIS A 289 2.51 -22.07 19.03
N LEU A 290 2.90 -20.88 18.56
CA LEU A 290 4.27 -20.61 18.10
C LEU A 290 5.20 -20.14 19.22
N GLY A 291 4.67 -19.78 20.39
CA GLY A 291 5.46 -19.48 21.59
C GLY A 291 6.04 -18.06 21.66
N SER A 292 5.73 -17.17 20.71
CA SER A 292 6.30 -15.82 20.73
C SER A 292 5.83 -15.00 21.94
N ALA A 293 6.74 -14.21 22.50
CA ALA A 293 6.39 -13.24 23.52
C ALA A 293 5.70 -12.03 22.86
N LEU A 294 4.41 -11.86 23.14
CA LEU A 294 3.62 -10.76 22.60
C LEU A 294 3.68 -9.54 23.53
N VAL A 295 4.01 -8.39 22.95
CA VAL A 295 4.07 -7.09 23.63
C VAL A 295 3.16 -6.12 22.90
N GLU A 296 2.14 -5.56 23.53
CA GLU A 296 1.14 -4.73 22.83
C GLU A 296 1.34 -3.22 23.04
N SER A 297 1.04 -2.44 22.00
CA SER A 297 1.00 -0.98 22.07
C SER A 297 -0.25 -0.48 22.81
N GLY A 298 -0.13 0.69 23.44
CA GLY A 298 -1.24 1.39 24.07
C GLY A 298 -1.99 2.31 23.09
N ASP A 299 -3.32 2.36 23.21
CA ASP A 299 -4.16 3.35 22.55
C ASP A 299 -5.37 3.70 23.44
N PRO A 300 -5.83 4.96 23.52
CA PRO A 300 -6.99 5.35 24.33
C PRO A 300 -8.30 4.61 24.01
N LEU A 301 -8.43 4.06 22.80
CA LEU A 301 -9.59 3.28 22.36
C LEU A 301 -9.39 1.76 22.50
N TRP A 302 -8.22 1.32 22.97
CA TRP A 302 -7.93 -0.08 23.26
C TRP A 302 -8.02 -0.37 24.76
N THR A 303 -8.56 -1.54 25.12
CA THR A 303 -8.47 -2.03 26.50
C THR A 303 -7.31 -3.03 26.56
N PRO A 304 -6.25 -2.74 27.34
CA PRO A 304 -5.11 -3.65 27.48
C PRO A 304 -5.53 -5.08 27.85
N ASP A 305 -4.92 -6.06 27.20
CA ASP A 305 -5.04 -7.46 27.55
C ASP A 305 -4.17 -7.74 28.79
N PRO A 306 -4.75 -8.12 29.94
CA PRO A 306 -4.00 -8.30 31.18
C PRO A 306 -3.00 -9.45 31.12
N GLU A 307 -3.06 -10.31 30.09
CA GLU A 307 -2.13 -11.42 29.89
C GLU A 307 -0.94 -11.04 28.99
N LEU A 308 -0.94 -9.86 28.37
CA LEU A 308 0.14 -9.40 27.50
C LEU A 308 1.00 -8.32 28.15
N GLU A 309 2.31 -8.36 27.87
CA GLU A 309 3.22 -7.29 28.25
C GLU A 309 2.84 -6.00 27.52
N GLN A 310 2.77 -4.86 28.23
CA GLN A 310 2.58 -3.56 27.59
C GLN A 310 3.93 -3.02 27.11
N MET A 311 3.94 -2.38 25.94
CA MET A 311 5.10 -1.62 25.48
C MET A 311 5.45 -0.52 26.49
N LYS A 312 6.73 -0.44 26.87
CA LYS A 312 7.29 0.64 27.70
C LYS A 312 7.31 1.96 26.95
N THR A 313 7.75 1.89 25.69
CA THR A 313 7.69 3.00 24.73
C THR A 313 6.80 2.57 23.58
N ASP A 314 5.54 2.97 23.60
CA ASP A 314 4.63 2.75 22.47
C ASP A 314 4.79 3.85 21.41
N PHE A 315 3.96 3.80 20.37
CA PHE A 315 4.01 4.75 19.27
C PHE A 315 3.68 6.19 19.70
N ARG A 316 2.80 6.39 20.68
CA ARG A 316 2.44 7.73 21.18
C ARG A 316 3.62 8.35 21.93
N HIS A 317 4.28 7.56 22.77
CA HIS A 317 5.49 7.99 23.49
C HIS A 317 6.64 8.28 22.52
N ALA A 318 6.86 7.42 21.52
CA ALA A 318 7.87 7.64 20.49
C ALA A 318 7.57 8.91 19.66
N LEU A 319 6.31 9.15 19.29
CA LEU A 319 5.89 10.35 18.59
C LEU A 319 6.11 11.61 19.43
N ALA A 320 5.75 11.61 20.71
CA ALA A 320 6.00 12.73 21.62
C ALA A 320 7.49 13.13 21.67
N ARG A 321 8.39 12.14 21.67
CA ARG A 321 9.84 12.34 21.70
C ARG A 321 10.43 12.82 20.37
N LEU A 322 9.94 12.29 19.26
CA LEU A 322 10.58 12.48 17.94
C LEU A 322 9.95 13.61 17.13
N LEU A 323 8.65 13.84 17.25
CA LEU A 323 7.94 14.83 16.46
C LEU A 323 8.56 16.24 16.59
N PRO A 324 8.91 16.75 17.79
CA PRO A 324 9.54 18.07 17.94
C PRO A 324 10.83 18.26 17.14
N VAL A 325 11.55 17.16 16.83
CA VAL A 325 12.84 17.18 16.13
C VAL A 325 12.66 17.02 14.62
N PHE A 326 11.83 16.05 14.22
CA PHE A 326 11.76 15.63 12.81
C PHE A 326 10.66 16.32 12.02
N MET A 327 9.55 16.69 12.65
CA MET A 327 8.41 17.31 11.97
C MET A 327 7.50 18.11 12.95
N PRO A 328 8.03 19.17 13.60
CA PRO A 328 7.29 19.95 14.58
C PRO A 328 6.01 20.58 14.01
N ASP A 329 5.97 20.86 12.70
CA ASP A 329 4.81 21.41 11.99
C ASP A 329 3.51 20.64 12.22
N ILE A 330 3.58 19.34 12.55
CA ILE A 330 2.41 18.53 12.84
C ILE A 330 1.60 19.14 13.99
N LEU A 331 2.24 19.59 15.08
CA LEU A 331 1.53 20.17 16.23
C LEU A 331 0.77 21.45 15.88
N PHE A 332 1.20 22.14 14.83
CA PHE A 332 0.59 23.38 14.34
C PHE A 332 -0.45 23.15 13.24
N ARG A 333 -0.84 21.89 12.96
CA ARG A 333 -1.86 21.62 11.94
C ARG A 333 -3.24 22.04 12.40
N LEU A 334 -4.04 22.47 11.42
CA LEU A 334 -5.47 22.74 11.60
C LEU A 334 -6.30 21.58 11.05
N GLY A 335 -7.43 21.30 11.70
CA GLY A 335 -8.47 20.42 11.18
C GLY A 335 -9.22 21.02 9.99
N LEU A 336 -10.13 20.24 9.42
CA LEU A 336 -10.97 20.69 8.28
C LEU A 336 -11.90 21.86 8.63
N ASP A 337 -12.21 22.04 9.91
CA ASP A 337 -12.97 23.18 10.44
C ASP A 337 -12.11 24.44 10.62
N GLY A 338 -10.81 24.36 10.32
CA GLY A 338 -9.86 25.46 10.48
C GLY A 338 -9.41 25.71 11.92
N THR A 339 -9.69 24.81 12.86
CA THR A 339 -9.26 24.90 14.26
C THR A 339 -8.03 24.03 14.53
N PRO A 340 -7.25 24.26 15.61
CA PRO A 340 -6.09 23.43 15.95
C PRO A 340 -6.45 21.94 16.06
N LEU A 341 -5.69 21.11 15.35
CA LEU A 341 -5.84 19.66 15.37
C LEU A 341 -5.49 19.08 16.74
N PHE A 342 -4.46 19.65 17.40
CA PHE A 342 -4.00 19.27 18.73
C PHE A 342 -4.44 20.35 19.73
N LYS A 343 -5.63 20.19 20.29
CA LYS A 343 -6.29 21.21 21.12
C LYS A 343 -5.55 21.45 22.43
N GLU A 344 -5.01 20.41 23.03
CA GLU A 344 -4.22 20.48 24.27
C GLU A 344 -2.91 21.24 24.06
N PHE A 345 -2.29 21.11 22.89
CA PHE A 345 -1.12 21.91 22.52
C PHE A 345 -1.50 23.40 22.37
N ALA A 346 -2.55 23.70 21.61
CA ALA A 346 -3.02 25.08 21.44
C ALA A 346 -3.48 25.71 22.77
N ALA A 347 -4.06 24.94 23.68
CA ALA A 347 -4.47 25.44 25.00
C ALA A 347 -3.28 25.75 25.93
N ALA A 348 -2.13 25.08 25.74
CA ALA A 348 -0.96 25.24 26.59
C ALA A 348 -0.05 26.41 26.16
N ILE A 349 0.02 26.70 24.87
CA ILE A 349 0.95 27.68 24.32
C ILE A 349 0.38 29.09 24.28
N ARG A 350 1.27 30.09 24.32
CA ARG A 350 0.93 31.49 24.04
C ARG A 350 0.40 31.67 22.60
N PRO A 351 -0.36 32.75 22.31
CA PRO A 351 -0.81 33.06 20.96
C PRO A 351 0.31 32.96 19.91
N THR A 352 0.16 32.03 18.97
CA THR A 352 1.14 31.66 17.95
C THR A 352 0.44 31.48 16.61
N GLU A 353 1.09 31.89 15.52
CA GLU A 353 0.58 31.72 14.16
C GLU A 353 0.76 30.27 13.68
N PHE A 354 -0.34 29.59 13.35
CA PHE A 354 -0.34 28.20 12.85
C PHE A 354 -0.30 28.16 11.31
N LEU A 355 -0.94 29.15 10.69
CA LEU A 355 -0.92 29.44 9.26
C LEU A 355 -0.99 30.96 9.09
N PRO A 356 -0.57 31.52 7.95
CA PRO A 356 -0.61 32.96 7.71
C PRO A 356 -1.98 33.59 8.03
N GLY A 357 -1.98 34.53 8.98
CA GLY A 357 -3.17 35.22 9.48
C GLY A 357 -4.04 34.42 10.44
N LYS A 358 -3.65 33.19 10.82
CA LYS A 358 -4.38 32.31 11.74
C LYS A 358 -3.57 32.07 13.02
N VAL A 359 -3.89 32.85 14.05
CA VAL A 359 -3.26 32.79 15.37
C VAL A 359 -4.15 32.03 16.34
N PHE A 360 -3.56 31.08 17.06
CA PHE A 360 -4.20 30.29 18.13
C PHE A 360 -3.27 30.20 19.33
N GLY A 361 -3.81 29.93 20.52
CA GLY A 361 -3.03 29.88 21.75
C GLY A 361 -3.78 30.55 22.89
N ASP A 362 -4.15 29.79 23.91
CA ASP A 362 -4.87 30.30 25.09
C ASP A 362 -4.02 30.26 26.38
N GLY A 363 -2.80 29.71 26.29
CA GLY A 363 -1.90 29.50 27.42
C GLY A 363 -0.77 30.52 27.52
N ASP A 364 0.25 30.18 28.30
CA ASP A 364 1.39 31.04 28.60
C ASP A 364 2.75 30.43 28.21
N MET A 365 2.79 29.15 27.83
CA MET A 365 4.03 28.45 27.47
C MET A 365 4.51 28.85 26.08
N ASP A 366 5.83 29.00 25.91
CA ASP A 366 6.38 29.15 24.56
C ASP A 366 6.26 27.81 23.81
N PRO A 367 5.91 27.80 22.50
CA PRO A 367 5.74 26.54 21.76
C PRO A 367 6.98 25.66 21.78
N ILE A 368 8.17 26.27 21.80
CA ILE A 368 9.44 25.53 21.90
C ILE A 368 9.61 24.86 23.26
N ASP A 369 9.18 25.51 24.35
CA ASP A 369 9.25 24.94 25.70
C ASP A 369 8.25 23.80 25.87
N TYR A 370 7.06 23.91 25.24
CA TYR A 370 6.13 22.78 25.14
C TYR A 370 6.77 21.59 24.43
N CYS A 371 7.39 21.84 23.27
CA CYS A 371 8.09 20.81 22.50
C CYS A 371 9.21 20.13 23.31
N VAL A 372 9.99 20.88 24.08
CA VAL A 372 11.02 20.32 24.98
C VAL A 372 10.37 19.50 26.08
N ALA A 373 9.35 20.04 26.76
CA ALA A 373 8.66 19.33 27.84
C ALA A 373 8.00 18.03 27.35
N LEU A 374 7.41 18.05 26.15
CA LEU A 374 6.83 16.88 25.48
C LEU A 374 7.91 15.83 25.18
N ALA A 375 9.03 16.26 24.57
CA ALA A 375 10.10 15.36 24.18
C ALA A 375 10.81 14.72 25.38
N GLU A 376 10.87 15.41 26.51
CA GLU A 376 11.48 14.91 27.75
C GLU A 376 10.48 14.19 28.67
N GLY A 377 9.24 13.96 28.21
CA GLY A 377 8.19 13.28 28.97
C GLY A 377 7.79 14.01 30.26
N LYS A 378 7.94 15.35 30.29
CA LYS A 378 7.55 16.21 31.42
C LYS A 378 6.08 16.60 31.40
N ILE A 379 5.46 16.50 30.23
CA ILE A 379 4.03 16.70 30.02
C ILE A 379 3.48 15.53 29.19
N GLU A 380 2.20 15.25 29.36
CA GLU A 380 1.48 14.32 28.51
C GLU A 380 1.30 14.91 27.11
N GLY A 381 1.44 14.07 26.09
CA GLY A 381 1.12 14.45 24.72
C GLY A 381 -0.39 14.65 24.51
N PRO A 382 -0.80 15.39 23.45
CA PRO A 382 -2.21 15.50 23.10
C PRO A 382 -2.90 14.15 23.01
N SER A 383 -4.18 14.07 23.41
CA SER A 383 -4.90 12.80 23.46
C SER A 383 -5.04 12.12 22.09
N ASN A 384 -5.03 12.88 21.00
CA ASN A 384 -5.04 12.40 19.61
C ASN A 384 -3.66 12.41 18.94
N LEU A 385 -2.56 12.55 19.68
CA LEU A 385 -1.21 12.35 19.15
C LEU A 385 -0.95 10.85 18.98
N ASP A 386 -1.40 10.31 17.85
CA ASP A 386 -1.32 8.89 17.51
C ASP A 386 -0.88 8.68 16.05
N ILE A 387 -0.62 7.42 15.71
CA ILE A 387 -0.23 7.02 14.37
C ILE A 387 -1.22 7.47 13.31
N ALA A 388 -2.53 7.42 13.58
CA ALA A 388 -3.55 7.69 12.57
C ALA A 388 -3.63 9.19 12.24
N THR A 389 -3.55 10.04 13.26
CA THR A 389 -3.73 11.48 13.17
C THR A 389 -2.59 12.16 12.42
N ILE A 390 -1.36 11.64 12.52
CA ILE A 390 -0.19 12.26 11.87
C ILE A 390 -0.08 11.99 10.36
N GLN A 391 -0.86 11.06 9.81
CA GLN A 391 -0.67 10.53 8.44
C GLN A 391 -1.15 11.46 7.35
N GLN A 392 -1.97 12.47 7.70
CA GLN A 392 -2.53 13.39 6.73
C GLN A 392 -1.39 14.21 6.10
N GLN A 393 -1.42 14.29 4.77
CA GLN A 393 -0.41 14.98 3.97
C GLN A 393 -1.09 15.96 3.02
N GLU A 394 -0.44 17.10 2.82
CA GLU A 394 -0.75 18.01 1.73
C GLU A 394 -0.47 17.33 0.39
N LEU A 395 -1.20 17.65 -0.67
CA LEU A 395 -0.96 17.06 -1.98
C LEU A 395 0.37 17.55 -2.56
N ALA A 396 1.32 16.66 -2.88
CA ALA A 396 2.52 17.05 -3.62
C ALA A 396 2.22 17.25 -5.10
N LYS A 397 2.79 18.29 -5.72
CA LYS A 397 2.58 18.59 -7.13
C LYS A 397 3.44 17.75 -8.09
N THR A 398 4.10 16.70 -7.61
CA THR A 398 5.05 15.89 -8.39
C THR A 398 4.41 14.87 -9.31
N PHE A 399 3.11 14.59 -9.19
CA PHE A 399 2.40 13.78 -10.19
C PHE A 399 2.52 14.39 -11.59
N ARG A 400 2.35 15.72 -11.69
CA ARG A 400 2.58 16.50 -12.91
C ARG A 400 3.96 16.23 -13.52
N PHE A 401 4.99 16.28 -12.68
CA PHE A 401 6.37 16.01 -13.08
C PHE A 401 6.57 14.58 -13.57
N HIS A 402 6.09 13.59 -12.79
CA HIS A 402 6.28 12.17 -13.07
C HIS A 402 5.68 11.76 -14.41
N ILE A 403 4.42 12.10 -14.65
CA ILE A 403 3.74 11.76 -15.91
C ILE A 403 4.44 12.43 -17.10
N SER A 404 4.89 13.69 -16.99
CA SER A 404 5.70 14.32 -18.05
C SER A 404 6.97 13.54 -18.34
N GLN A 405 7.70 13.17 -17.29
CA GLN A 405 8.93 12.41 -17.43
C GLN A 405 8.69 11.05 -18.09
N TYR A 406 7.64 10.33 -17.70
CA TYR A 406 7.26 9.05 -18.31
C TYR A 406 6.94 9.22 -19.80
N LEU A 407 6.07 10.16 -20.17
CA LEU A 407 5.68 10.39 -21.56
C LEU A 407 6.88 10.77 -22.45
N MET A 408 7.72 11.69 -21.97
CA MET A 408 8.93 12.10 -22.69
C MET A 408 9.90 10.93 -22.90
N ARG A 409 10.14 10.12 -21.86
CA ARG A 409 11.04 8.95 -21.95
C ARG A 409 10.47 7.89 -22.90
N ARG A 410 9.18 7.60 -22.81
CA ARG A 410 8.53 6.63 -23.71
C ARG A 410 8.61 7.07 -25.18
N ALA A 411 8.40 8.35 -25.46
CA ALA A 411 8.53 8.90 -26.80
C ALA A 411 10.00 8.90 -27.30
N GLU A 412 10.97 9.17 -26.43
CA GLU A 412 12.39 9.05 -26.73
C GLU A 412 12.79 7.60 -27.06
N ASP A 413 12.25 6.62 -26.34
CA ASP A 413 12.51 5.21 -26.58
C ASP A 413 11.99 4.78 -27.97
N TRP A 414 10.80 5.24 -28.34
CA TRP A 414 10.26 5.02 -29.69
C TRP A 414 11.09 5.72 -30.78
N ARG A 415 11.55 6.94 -30.51
CA ARG A 415 12.44 7.69 -31.41
C ARG A 415 13.75 6.97 -31.65
N ALA A 416 14.35 6.40 -30.61
CA ALA A 416 15.56 5.58 -30.71
C ALA A 416 15.32 4.32 -31.55
N ALA A 417 14.10 3.77 -31.52
CA ALA A 417 13.66 2.67 -32.38
C ALA A 417 13.22 3.10 -33.80
N GLY A 418 13.31 4.38 -34.15
CA GLY A 418 12.96 4.90 -35.48
C GLY A 418 11.48 5.24 -35.69
N PHE A 419 10.69 5.33 -34.63
CA PHE A 419 9.27 5.68 -34.65
C PHE A 419 9.00 7.05 -34.01
N HIS A 420 7.85 7.63 -34.30
CA HIS A 420 7.36 8.84 -33.62
C HIS A 420 6.18 8.47 -32.73
N GLU A 421 6.18 9.01 -31.51
CA GLU A 421 5.06 8.96 -30.57
C GLU A 421 4.66 10.41 -30.27
N ALA A 422 3.45 10.79 -30.64
CA ALA A 422 2.92 12.14 -30.44
C ALA A 422 2.38 12.36 -29.02
N LEU A 423 2.05 11.30 -28.27
CA LEU A 423 1.65 11.41 -26.88
C LEU A 423 2.89 11.50 -25.99
N ASP A 424 3.51 12.68 -25.99
CA ASP A 424 4.78 12.96 -25.28
C ASP A 424 4.67 14.06 -24.19
N ASN A 425 3.47 14.62 -24.00
CA ASN A 425 3.21 15.71 -23.07
C ASN A 425 1.76 15.70 -22.52
N TRP A 426 1.48 16.59 -21.57
CA TRP A 426 0.19 16.67 -20.86
C TRP A 426 -0.97 17.14 -21.74
N GLU A 427 -0.75 18.10 -22.63
CA GLU A 427 -1.78 18.60 -23.54
C GLU A 427 -2.28 17.44 -24.41
N GLN A 428 -1.35 16.68 -25.00
CA GLN A 428 -1.67 15.50 -25.79
C GLN A 428 -2.32 14.40 -24.93
N LEU A 429 -1.84 14.17 -23.71
CA LEU A 429 -2.49 13.22 -22.79
C LEU A 429 -3.96 13.60 -22.55
N ASN A 430 -4.27 14.86 -22.27
CA ASN A 430 -5.63 15.32 -22.00
C ASN A 430 -6.52 15.27 -23.24
N ILE A 431 -6.02 15.67 -24.42
CA ILE A 431 -6.77 15.61 -25.69
C ILE A 431 -7.10 14.16 -26.06
N ARG A 432 -6.18 13.23 -25.78
CA ARG A 432 -6.22 11.85 -26.27
C ARG A 432 -6.74 10.85 -25.25
N SER A 433 -7.06 11.29 -24.02
CA SER A 433 -7.58 10.44 -22.96
C SER A 433 -9.09 10.53 -22.83
N LYS A 434 -9.71 9.39 -22.49
CA LYS A 434 -11.06 9.33 -21.93
C LYS A 434 -10.98 8.90 -20.48
N PHE A 435 -11.71 9.60 -19.64
CA PHE A 435 -11.80 9.31 -18.21
C PHE A 435 -13.18 8.76 -17.89
N TRP A 436 -13.25 7.82 -16.95
CA TRP A 436 -14.53 7.25 -16.55
C TRP A 436 -15.39 8.24 -15.73
N GLY A 437 -14.75 9.17 -14.99
CA GLY A 437 -15.39 10.14 -14.11
C GLY A 437 -14.97 11.57 -14.43
N ASP A 438 -15.92 12.49 -14.35
CA ASP A 438 -15.70 13.91 -14.67
C ASP A 438 -14.80 14.62 -13.65
N ASP A 439 -14.77 14.13 -12.41
CA ASP A 439 -13.82 14.55 -11.38
C ASP A 439 -12.37 14.29 -11.78
N GLN A 440 -12.11 13.17 -12.43
CA GLN A 440 -10.79 12.84 -12.94
C GLN A 440 -10.44 13.66 -14.18
N CYS A 441 -11.41 13.90 -15.07
CA CYS A 441 -11.25 14.80 -16.21
C CYS A 441 -10.87 16.22 -15.76
N ALA A 442 -11.60 16.79 -14.81
CA ALA A 442 -11.33 18.11 -14.23
C ALA A 442 -9.96 18.16 -13.55
N ALA A 443 -9.63 17.17 -12.71
CA ALA A 443 -8.34 17.10 -12.03
C ALA A 443 -7.17 17.02 -13.01
N PHE A 444 -7.28 16.26 -14.10
CA PHE A 444 -6.23 16.14 -15.12
C PHE A 444 -5.99 17.45 -15.89
N LYS A 445 -7.04 18.25 -16.12
CA LYS A 445 -6.90 19.62 -16.66
C LYS A 445 -6.22 20.55 -15.65
N ASN A 446 -6.58 20.46 -14.37
CA ASN A 446 -5.90 21.21 -13.31
C ASN A 446 -4.42 20.81 -13.17
N TRP A 447 -4.10 19.52 -13.36
CA TRP A 447 -2.71 19.04 -13.40
C TRP A 447 -1.93 19.61 -14.59
N GLU A 448 -2.52 19.67 -15.78
CA GLU A 448 -1.88 20.30 -16.95
C GLU A 448 -1.49 21.76 -16.68
N GLU A 449 -2.35 22.51 -15.98
CA GLU A 449 -2.15 23.90 -15.57
C GLU A 449 -1.12 24.09 -14.43
N THR A 450 -0.72 23.00 -13.77
CA THR A 450 0.29 23.05 -12.71
C THR A 450 1.68 23.31 -13.30
N THR A 451 2.25 24.48 -12.99
CA THR A 451 3.55 24.93 -13.53
C THR A 451 4.68 24.94 -12.50
N ASP A 452 4.35 24.99 -11.20
CA ASP A 452 5.32 24.92 -10.11
C ASP A 452 5.19 23.57 -9.38
N PRO A 453 6.28 22.80 -9.23
CA PRO A 453 6.25 21.55 -8.46
C PRO A 453 6.11 21.77 -6.93
N ARG A 454 6.22 23.01 -6.45
CA ARG A 454 6.02 23.39 -5.04
C ARG A 454 4.57 23.75 -4.78
N ASN A 455 4.15 23.61 -3.53
CA ASN A 455 2.89 24.20 -3.07
C ASN A 455 3.09 25.70 -2.80
N PRO A 456 2.02 26.52 -2.73
CA PRO A 456 2.11 27.93 -2.35
C PRO A 456 2.93 28.14 -1.07
N LEU A 457 3.82 29.15 -1.07
CA LEU A 457 4.80 29.36 0.02
C LEU A 457 4.14 29.73 1.37
N ASP A 458 2.91 30.21 1.33
CA ASP A 458 2.07 30.55 2.48
C ASP A 458 1.24 29.35 2.99
N GLY A 459 1.51 28.15 2.47
CA GLY A 459 0.83 26.92 2.83
C GLY A 459 1.77 25.74 3.08
N ARG A 460 1.15 24.59 3.34
CA ARG A 460 1.86 23.32 3.57
C ARG A 460 2.59 22.87 2.32
N GLN A 461 3.74 22.22 2.51
CA GLN A 461 4.63 21.80 1.42
C GLN A 461 4.58 20.28 1.25
N GLY A 462 3.77 19.80 0.29
CA GLY A 462 3.48 18.36 0.14
C GLY A 462 4.72 17.50 -0.09
N VAL A 463 5.70 17.98 -0.86
CA VAL A 463 6.99 17.29 -1.07
C VAL A 463 7.76 17.15 0.24
N ASN A 464 7.89 18.25 0.99
CA ASN A 464 8.64 18.26 2.24
C ASN A 464 7.97 17.35 3.27
N GLU A 465 6.64 17.41 3.38
CA GLU A 465 5.89 16.57 4.31
C GLU A 465 6.12 15.08 4.07
N ARG A 466 6.21 14.62 2.82
CA ARG A 466 6.50 13.21 2.51
C ARG A 466 7.90 12.78 2.98
N ILE A 467 8.89 13.65 2.81
CA ILE A 467 10.28 13.38 3.20
C ILE A 467 10.42 13.38 4.73
N MET A 468 9.88 14.42 5.40
CA MET A 468 9.92 14.55 6.85
C MET A 468 9.13 13.44 7.54
N LEU A 469 7.92 13.13 7.05
CA LEU A 469 7.09 12.07 7.61
C LEU A 469 7.77 10.70 7.48
N ARG A 470 8.42 10.41 6.34
CA ARG A 470 9.16 9.15 6.18
C ARG A 470 10.24 8.98 7.22
N GLU A 471 11.05 10.02 7.43
CA GLU A 471 12.12 9.98 8.42
C GLU A 471 11.56 9.83 9.83
N LEU A 472 10.56 10.62 10.20
CA LEU A 472 9.88 10.52 11.49
C LEU A 472 9.37 9.10 11.76
N LEU A 473 8.59 8.53 10.82
CA LEU A 473 8.01 7.20 10.99
C LEU A 473 9.09 6.12 11.11
N ARG A 474 10.16 6.17 10.31
CA ARG A 474 11.26 5.21 10.45
C ARG A 474 11.90 5.25 11.84
N ARG A 475 12.12 6.46 12.39
CA ARG A 475 12.67 6.62 13.75
C ARG A 475 11.71 6.15 14.82
N VAL A 476 10.41 6.37 14.64
CA VAL A 476 9.37 5.87 15.56
C VAL A 476 9.41 4.34 15.63
N ASP A 477 9.34 3.65 14.49
CA ASP A 477 9.39 2.17 14.46
C ASP A 477 10.69 1.65 15.09
N MET A 478 11.85 2.20 14.72
CA MET A 478 13.14 1.80 15.29
C MET A 478 13.21 2.02 16.81
N MET A 479 12.73 3.16 17.32
CA MET A 479 12.71 3.46 18.75
C MET A 479 11.81 2.47 19.51
N VAL A 480 10.61 2.21 19.00
CA VAL A 480 9.68 1.26 19.61
C VAL A 480 10.26 -0.17 19.58
N LEU A 481 10.89 -0.59 18.48
CA LEU A 481 11.56 -1.90 18.42
C LEU A 481 12.68 -2.02 19.46
N VAL A 482 13.60 -1.05 19.49
CA VAL A 482 14.80 -1.10 20.35
C VAL A 482 14.44 -1.02 21.83
N GLU A 483 13.60 -0.08 22.24
CA GLU A 483 13.33 0.16 23.66
C GLU A 483 12.44 -0.91 24.32
N ASN A 484 11.71 -1.67 23.51
CA ASN A 484 10.92 -2.82 23.96
C ASN A 484 11.61 -4.18 23.71
N GLY A 485 12.76 -4.18 23.01
CA GLY A 485 13.48 -5.38 22.61
C GLY A 485 12.64 -6.30 21.73
N LEU A 486 12.06 -5.75 20.66
CA LEU A 486 11.19 -6.47 19.71
C LEU A 486 11.97 -6.87 18.46
N ASP A 487 11.62 -8.01 17.89
CA ASP A 487 12.18 -8.48 16.62
C ASP A 487 11.40 -7.96 15.40
N ALA A 488 10.09 -7.81 15.56
CA ALA A 488 9.20 -7.31 14.51
C ALA A 488 7.87 -6.82 15.11
N PHE A 489 7.09 -6.11 14.29
CA PHE A 489 5.69 -5.81 14.56
C PHE A 489 4.76 -6.77 13.83
N VAL A 490 3.60 -7.02 14.43
CA VAL A 490 2.44 -7.64 13.80
C VAL A 490 1.22 -6.75 13.96
N ARG A 491 0.46 -6.58 12.86
CA ARG A 491 -0.75 -5.76 12.83
C ARG A 491 -1.83 -6.37 11.95
N LEU A 492 -3.08 -5.99 12.19
CA LEU A 492 -4.19 -6.25 11.27
C LEU A 492 -4.04 -5.36 10.03
N HIS A 493 -4.22 -5.87 8.81
CA HIS A 493 -4.15 -5.01 7.63
C HIS A 493 -5.28 -3.96 7.61
N THR A 494 -6.53 -4.43 7.69
CA THR A 494 -7.75 -3.63 7.72
C THR A 494 -8.81 -4.38 8.52
N PRO A 495 -9.63 -3.69 9.34
CA PRO A 495 -10.73 -4.30 10.09
C PRO A 495 -12.01 -4.47 9.26
N TRP A 496 -12.00 -4.14 7.97
CA TRP A 496 -13.19 -4.17 7.13
C TRP A 496 -13.10 -5.25 6.06
N PRO A 497 -14.19 -5.99 5.81
CA PRO A 497 -14.28 -6.85 4.65
C PRO A 497 -14.32 -6.02 3.35
N PRO A 498 -14.11 -6.68 2.18
CA PRO A 498 -14.38 -6.06 0.89
C PRO A 498 -15.77 -5.41 0.84
N GLY A 499 -15.83 -4.14 0.41
CA GLY A 499 -17.09 -3.41 0.30
C GLY A 499 -18.01 -3.97 -0.80
N ILE A 500 -19.31 -3.74 -0.67
CA ILE A 500 -20.30 -4.11 -1.69
C ILE A 500 -20.15 -3.18 -2.91
N ILE A 501 -20.12 -3.76 -4.11
CA ILE A 501 -20.18 -3.00 -5.36
C ILE A 501 -21.58 -2.37 -5.44
N GLY A 502 -21.65 -1.05 -5.54
CA GLY A 502 -22.91 -0.30 -5.43
C GLY A 502 -23.12 0.34 -4.05
N GLY A 503 -22.34 -0.06 -3.04
CA GLY A 503 -22.46 0.41 -1.65
C GLY A 503 -21.66 1.67 -1.30
N PRO A 504 -21.94 2.25 -0.11
CA PRO A 504 -21.20 3.37 0.48
C PRO A 504 -19.83 2.93 1.03
N HIS A 505 -18.97 3.90 1.31
CA HIS A 505 -17.71 3.69 2.04
C HIS A 505 -18.00 3.56 3.53
N GLN A 506 -17.01 3.22 4.34
CA GLN A 506 -17.16 3.20 5.79
C GLN A 506 -17.48 4.59 6.33
N TYR A 507 -18.41 4.67 7.26
CA TYR A 507 -18.89 5.92 7.82
C TYR A 507 -17.77 6.63 8.62
N ASN A 508 -17.87 7.96 8.75
CA ASN A 508 -16.92 8.83 9.47
C ASN A 508 -15.49 8.87 8.93
N ILE A 509 -15.21 8.24 7.79
CA ILE A 509 -13.92 8.35 7.11
C ILE A 509 -14.14 8.68 5.64
N LEU A 510 -13.14 9.28 4.99
CA LEU A 510 -13.26 9.70 3.59
C LEU A 510 -13.38 8.51 2.63
N HIS A 511 -12.87 7.34 3.02
CA HIS A 511 -12.72 6.17 2.17
C HIS A 511 -12.45 4.89 2.99
N ASN A 512 -12.50 3.70 2.39
CA ASN A 512 -12.31 2.40 3.06
C ASN A 512 -10.86 2.07 3.45
N LEU A 513 -10.07 3.06 3.85
CA LEU A 513 -8.71 2.89 4.39
C LEU A 513 -8.58 3.63 5.71
N ARG A 514 -8.09 2.94 6.72
CA ARG A 514 -7.70 3.57 7.98
C ARG A 514 -6.43 4.38 7.79
N PRO A 515 -6.34 5.60 8.33
CA PRO A 515 -5.11 6.38 8.26
C PRO A 515 -3.88 5.62 8.78
N GLU A 516 -4.01 4.82 9.84
CA GLU A 516 -2.92 3.99 10.38
C GLU A 516 -2.29 3.07 9.30
N SER A 517 -3.07 2.53 8.38
CA SER A 517 -2.56 1.64 7.33
C SER A 517 -1.60 2.33 6.35
N LEU A 518 -1.58 3.67 6.35
CA LEU A 518 -0.66 4.48 5.54
C LEU A 518 0.75 4.55 6.12
N TYR A 519 0.98 4.07 7.35
CA TYR A 519 2.28 4.09 8.00
C TYR A 519 3.36 3.44 7.13
N GLY A 520 3.18 2.18 6.76
CA GLY A 520 4.17 1.39 6.03
C GLY A 520 4.66 2.04 4.72
N PRO A 521 3.76 2.51 3.84
CA PRO A 521 4.11 3.24 2.62
C PRO A 521 4.79 4.58 2.89
N ASN A 522 4.27 5.37 3.82
CA ASN A 522 4.84 6.67 4.15
C ASN A 522 6.25 6.52 4.74
N ALA A 523 6.46 5.49 5.56
CA ALA A 523 7.76 5.10 6.10
C ALA A 523 8.64 4.35 5.06
N GLY A 524 8.04 3.80 4.01
CA GLY A 524 8.72 2.98 3.00
C GLY A 524 9.43 1.77 3.58
N LEU A 525 8.77 1.01 4.47
CA LEU A 525 9.30 -0.16 5.21
C LEU A 525 8.97 -1.49 4.52
N THR A 526 9.80 -2.52 4.66
CA THR A 526 9.42 -3.85 4.19
C THR A 526 8.21 -4.36 4.98
N GLU A 527 7.18 -4.83 4.27
CA GLU A 527 5.96 -5.39 4.85
C GLU A 527 5.65 -6.76 4.21
N MET A 528 5.38 -7.75 5.04
CA MET A 528 4.97 -9.09 4.62
C MET A 528 3.54 -9.34 5.07
N LEU A 529 2.64 -9.61 4.14
CA LEU A 529 1.24 -9.87 4.44
C LEU A 529 0.93 -11.34 4.23
N VAL A 530 0.27 -11.95 5.23
CA VAL A 530 -0.10 -13.36 5.25
C VAL A 530 -1.58 -13.50 5.60
N PRO A 531 -2.37 -14.31 4.85
CA PRO A 531 -3.76 -14.62 5.21
C PRO A 531 -3.89 -15.11 6.66
N ALA A 532 -4.91 -14.65 7.37
CA ALA A 532 -5.07 -14.91 8.80
C ALA A 532 -6.42 -15.53 9.18
N GLY A 533 -7.41 -15.41 8.31
CA GLY A 533 -8.69 -16.08 8.52
C GLY A 533 -9.77 -15.52 7.60
N TYR A 534 -11.00 -15.94 7.86
CA TYR A 534 -12.19 -15.52 7.13
C TYR A 534 -13.28 -15.11 8.11
N VAL A 535 -13.94 -14.00 7.81
CA VAL A 535 -15.13 -13.56 8.52
C VAL A 535 -16.39 -14.10 7.81
N THR A 536 -17.35 -14.61 8.57
CA THR A 536 -18.60 -15.18 8.04
C THR A 536 -19.80 -14.24 8.18
N THR A 537 -19.60 -13.08 8.81
CA THR A 537 -20.62 -12.04 9.00
C THR A 537 -20.03 -10.66 8.80
N ALA A 538 -20.66 -9.84 7.96
CA ALA A 538 -20.31 -8.44 7.76
C ALA A 538 -21.44 -7.51 8.21
N PHE A 539 -21.12 -6.28 8.61
CA PHE A 539 -22.08 -5.21 8.85
C PHE A 539 -21.79 -4.08 7.87
N ASP A 540 -22.34 -4.23 6.66
CA ASP A 540 -22.05 -3.34 5.54
C ASP A 540 -22.68 -1.95 5.74
N PRO A 541 -21.95 -0.85 5.52
CA PRO A 541 -22.51 0.49 5.64
C PRO A 541 -23.66 0.71 4.65
N VAL A 542 -24.59 1.61 5.00
CA VAL A 542 -25.76 1.95 4.18
C VAL A 542 -25.79 3.44 3.83
N PHE A 543 -26.36 3.78 2.68
CA PHE A 543 -26.59 5.17 2.33
C PHE A 543 -27.73 5.75 3.17
N LYS A 544 -27.52 6.97 3.68
CA LYS A 544 -28.52 7.79 4.36
C LYS A 544 -28.51 9.19 3.73
N LEU A 545 -29.65 9.87 3.65
CA LEU A 545 -29.64 11.32 3.35
C LEU A 545 -29.02 12.08 4.52
N ASN A 546 -28.23 13.11 4.22
CA ASN A 546 -27.78 14.07 5.22
C ASN A 546 -28.96 14.92 5.75
N ASP A 547 -28.71 15.70 6.81
CA ASP A 547 -29.78 16.38 7.56
C ASP A 547 -30.60 17.39 6.73
N ASP A 548 -30.01 18.00 5.70
CA ASP A 548 -30.70 18.91 4.78
C ASP A 548 -31.31 18.22 3.54
N GLY A 549 -31.14 16.90 3.40
CA GLY A 549 -31.68 16.09 2.31
C GLY A 549 -31.02 16.30 0.94
N THR A 550 -29.89 17.02 0.86
CA THR A 550 -29.26 17.38 -0.42
C THR A 550 -28.30 16.32 -0.97
N LYS A 551 -27.80 15.40 -0.12
CA LYS A 551 -26.83 14.38 -0.53
C LYS A 551 -26.93 13.09 0.28
N TYR A 552 -26.54 12.00 -0.36
CA TYR A 552 -26.31 10.73 0.33
C TYR A 552 -24.96 10.74 1.06
N ILE A 553 -24.97 10.27 2.29
CA ILE A 553 -23.81 10.04 3.16
C ILE A 553 -23.78 8.59 3.60
N SER A 554 -22.60 8.11 3.99
CA SER A 554 -22.46 6.78 4.59
C SER A 554 -22.95 6.78 6.04
N ALA A 555 -23.62 5.70 6.45
CA ALA A 555 -24.05 5.46 7.81
C ALA A 555 -23.73 4.00 8.23
N PRO A 556 -23.45 3.75 9.53
CA PRO A 556 -23.27 2.40 10.04
C PRO A 556 -24.55 1.58 9.90
N SER A 557 -24.40 0.26 9.79
CA SER A 557 -25.49 -0.71 9.82
C SER A 557 -25.36 -1.63 11.03
N THR A 558 -26.49 -2.03 11.61
CA THR A 558 -26.58 -3.09 12.62
C THR A 558 -27.18 -4.38 12.04
N THR A 559 -27.47 -4.40 10.74
CA THR A 559 -28.00 -5.57 10.04
C THR A 559 -26.84 -6.47 9.62
N PRO A 560 -26.79 -7.73 10.09
CA PRO A 560 -25.75 -8.66 9.67
C PRO A 560 -26.01 -9.16 8.24
N THR A 561 -24.94 -9.20 7.44
CA THR A 561 -24.87 -9.90 6.16
C THR A 561 -24.16 -11.23 6.39
N GLU A 562 -24.85 -12.36 6.21
CA GLU A 562 -24.22 -13.68 6.23
C GLU A 562 -23.40 -13.91 4.96
N LEU A 563 -22.21 -14.50 5.12
CA LEU A 563 -21.26 -14.75 4.04
C LEU A 563 -21.12 -16.25 3.82
N ALA A 564 -21.25 -16.69 2.57
CA ALA A 564 -21.10 -18.10 2.21
C ALA A 564 -19.68 -18.60 2.52
N PRO A 565 -19.51 -19.88 2.93
CA PRO A 565 -18.18 -20.45 3.19
C PRO A 565 -17.21 -20.27 2.01
N PRO A 566 -15.93 -19.94 2.26
CA PRO A 566 -15.29 -19.83 3.57
C PRO A 566 -15.56 -18.50 4.31
N GLY A 567 -16.25 -17.54 3.68
CA GLY A 567 -16.39 -16.17 4.14
C GLY A 567 -15.47 -15.22 3.38
N LEU A 568 -15.20 -14.04 3.95
CA LEU A 568 -14.29 -13.04 3.35
C LEU A 568 -12.96 -12.98 4.10
N PRO A 569 -11.82 -12.95 3.39
CA PRO A 569 -10.51 -13.05 4.02
C PRO A 569 -10.10 -11.76 4.74
N PHE A 570 -9.29 -11.94 5.79
CA PHE A 570 -8.47 -10.90 6.40
C PHE A 570 -7.04 -11.43 6.64
N SER A 571 -6.09 -10.52 6.83
CA SER A 571 -4.66 -10.84 6.87
C SER A 571 -3.91 -10.07 7.95
N LEU A 572 -2.81 -10.67 8.41
CA LEU A 572 -1.81 -10.01 9.24
C LEU A 572 -0.73 -9.39 8.36
N VAL A 573 -0.18 -8.27 8.81
CA VAL A 573 1.02 -7.65 8.25
C VAL A 573 2.13 -7.69 9.28
N PHE A 574 3.26 -8.25 8.88
CA PHE A 574 4.49 -8.24 9.63
C PHE A 574 5.40 -7.15 9.05
N ARG A 575 6.03 -6.35 9.91
CA ARG A 575 7.02 -5.35 9.48
C ARG A 575 8.15 -5.19 10.49
N SER A 576 9.30 -4.77 10.02
CA SER A 576 10.48 -4.46 10.83
C SER A 576 11.29 -3.33 10.16
N GLU A 577 12.42 -2.95 10.75
CA GLU A 577 13.31 -1.96 10.18
C GLU A 577 14.02 -2.47 8.89
N PRO A 578 14.32 -1.61 7.92
CA PRO A 578 15.03 -2.01 6.70
C PRO A 578 16.37 -2.68 7.01
N GLY A 579 16.71 -3.77 6.31
CA GLY A 579 17.92 -4.56 6.54
C GLY A 579 17.74 -5.70 7.55
N THR A 580 16.51 -5.93 8.04
CA THR A 580 16.17 -7.07 8.93
C THR A 580 15.15 -8.02 8.29
N GLU A 581 15.07 -8.01 6.97
CA GLU A 581 14.13 -8.85 6.21
C GLU A 581 14.35 -10.34 6.43
N ASP A 582 15.54 -10.78 6.84
CA ASP A 582 15.87 -12.15 7.21
C ASP A 582 15.04 -12.62 8.42
N LYS A 583 15.02 -11.81 9.48
CA LYS A 583 14.20 -12.05 10.68
C LYS A 583 12.72 -11.99 10.32
N LEU A 584 12.32 -10.99 9.55
CA LEU A 584 10.93 -10.78 9.16
C LEU A 584 10.39 -11.95 8.33
N LEU A 585 11.17 -12.46 7.37
CA LEU A 585 10.83 -13.64 6.58
C LEU A 585 10.66 -14.87 7.48
N ARG A 586 11.60 -15.12 8.39
CA ARG A 586 11.50 -16.26 9.32
C ARG A 586 10.21 -16.21 10.13
N ILE A 587 9.90 -15.05 10.72
CA ILE A 587 8.70 -14.85 11.55
C ILE A 587 7.43 -15.06 10.71
N ALA A 588 7.29 -14.33 9.61
CA ALA A 588 6.07 -14.32 8.81
C ALA A 588 5.82 -15.66 8.11
N SER A 589 6.87 -16.31 7.59
CA SER A 589 6.76 -17.63 6.96
C SER A 589 6.51 -18.76 7.95
N THR A 590 7.06 -18.68 9.18
CA THR A 590 6.73 -19.63 10.26
C THR A 590 5.24 -19.54 10.60
N TYR A 591 4.69 -18.32 10.70
CA TYR A 591 3.26 -18.12 10.90
C TYR A 591 2.43 -18.67 9.73
N GLU A 592 2.82 -18.40 8.48
CA GLU A 592 2.15 -18.93 7.28
C GLU A 592 2.12 -20.47 7.28
N ALA A 593 3.27 -21.11 7.56
CA ALA A 593 3.44 -22.55 7.55
C ALA A 593 2.64 -23.28 8.66
N ALA A 594 2.51 -22.63 9.84
CA ALA A 594 1.76 -23.16 10.98
C ALA A 594 0.25 -22.97 10.83
N SER A 595 -0.17 -21.76 10.47
CA SER A 595 -1.58 -21.36 10.48
C SER A 595 -2.35 -21.88 9.27
N ARG A 596 -1.69 -21.98 8.10
CA ARG A 596 -2.24 -22.48 6.82
C ARG A 596 -3.62 -21.92 6.50
N ARG A 597 -3.82 -20.63 6.78
CA ARG A 597 -5.14 -19.98 6.72
C ARG A 597 -5.67 -19.79 5.30
N ARG A 598 -4.82 -19.85 4.28
CA ARG A 598 -5.26 -19.65 2.90
C ARG A 598 -6.20 -20.77 2.44
N ILE A 599 -7.40 -20.41 2.01
CA ILE A 599 -8.36 -21.29 1.32
C ILE A 599 -8.55 -20.76 -0.10
N PRO A 600 -8.31 -21.53 -1.18
CA PRO A 600 -8.60 -21.08 -2.55
C PRO A 600 -10.08 -20.68 -2.71
N PRO A 601 -10.41 -19.70 -3.57
CA PRO A 601 -11.80 -19.37 -3.86
C PRO A 601 -12.56 -20.61 -4.38
N PRO A 602 -13.82 -20.84 -3.94
CA PRO A 602 -14.57 -22.06 -4.28
C PRO A 602 -14.67 -22.35 -5.79
N ASP A 603 -14.86 -21.31 -6.61
CA ASP A 603 -15.00 -21.42 -8.06
C ASP A 603 -13.66 -21.56 -8.80
N PHE A 604 -12.54 -21.39 -8.09
CA PHE A 604 -11.18 -21.45 -8.61
C PHE A 604 -10.35 -22.44 -7.81
N GLY A 605 -10.88 -23.67 -7.66
CA GLY A 605 -10.22 -24.76 -6.97
C GLY A 605 -8.82 -25.10 -7.52
N PRO A 606 -8.08 -26.00 -6.86
CA PRO A 606 -6.74 -26.39 -7.30
C PRO A 606 -6.76 -26.83 -8.77
N LEU A 607 -5.83 -26.29 -9.56
CA LEU A 607 -5.56 -26.76 -10.91
C LEU A 607 -5.21 -28.25 -10.83
N LYS A 608 -5.97 -29.09 -11.52
CA LYS A 608 -5.78 -30.55 -11.53
C LYS A 608 -4.63 -30.96 -12.42
#